data_AF-B8BTQ1-F1
#
_entry.id   AF-B8BTQ1-F1
#
_cell.length_a   1.000
_cell.length_b   1.000
_cell.length_c   1.000
_cell.angle_alpha   90.00
_cell.angle_beta   90.00
_cell.angle_gamma   90.00
#
_symmetry.space_group_name_H-M   'P 1'
#
loop_
_entity.id
_entity.type
_entity.pdbx_description
1 polymer ?
#
loop_
_entity_poly.entity_id
_entity_poly.type
_entity_poly.pdbx_seq_one_letter_code
_entity_poly.pdbx_strand_id
1 'polypeptide(L)'
;GKKLTLDEAKEITDEGERLNITCQEFKAIRNALRTTRGWLTRVKKCGAESGDAALASIKDLINEHNTFKIVTVDEEAEKLQQSMCGYCICRLPYEGFMIGCDGCEEWYHGPCVGMTEEQAAKFDKYVCVRCSTLRILKENTATVATTLKKWTSAKNLARARTLDSQRYGRKFRQCERDIAKSKETIAKYEGMRKGHVGYDAAIVPPVLSGSTVAAPEQPQSNDVVSASAPANTTASAEPVVAKSEKGSF
;
A
#
# COMPACT_ATOMS: atom_id res chain seq x y z
N GLY A 1 4.89 54.18 -8.54
CA GLY A 1 5.87 54.75 -7.59
C GLY A 1 6.66 53.62 -6.98
N LYS A 2 7.93 53.86 -6.63
CA LYS A 2 8.76 52.89 -5.90
C LYS A 2 8.09 52.59 -4.55
N LYS A 3 7.94 51.30 -4.21
CA LYS A 3 7.43 50.89 -2.89
C LYS A 3 8.54 51.05 -1.84
N LEU A 4 8.18 51.28 -0.59
CA LEU A 4 9.12 51.44 0.53
C LEU A 4 9.49 50.06 1.08
N THR A 5 10.76 49.86 1.44
CA THR A 5 11.16 48.70 2.25
C THR A 5 10.60 48.79 3.67
N LEU A 6 10.61 47.67 4.40
CA LEU A 6 10.14 47.64 5.79
C LEU A 6 10.91 48.61 6.69
N ASP A 7 12.23 48.72 6.49
CA ASP A 7 13.10 49.60 7.27
C ASP A 7 12.93 51.07 6.90
N GLU A 8 12.86 51.40 5.61
CA GLU A 8 12.55 52.76 5.14
C GLU A 8 11.19 53.24 5.69
N ALA A 9 10.16 52.39 5.64
CA ALA A 9 8.84 52.73 6.16
C ALA A 9 8.86 52.93 7.69
N LYS A 10 9.69 52.18 8.42
CA LYS A 10 9.90 52.36 9.86
C LYS A 10 10.56 53.70 10.16
N GLU A 11 11.67 54.01 9.50
CA GLU A 11 12.39 55.26 9.70
C GLU A 11 11.51 56.49 9.42
N ILE A 12 10.76 56.47 8.31
CA ILE A 12 9.80 57.53 7.97
C ILE A 12 8.71 57.67 9.04
N THR A 13 8.23 56.55 9.59
CA THR A 13 7.19 56.58 10.62
C THR A 13 7.72 57.16 11.93
N ASP A 14 8.89 56.71 12.38
CA ASP A 14 9.52 57.14 13.63
C ASP A 14 9.87 58.65 13.58
N GLU A 15 10.43 59.10 12.46
CA GLU A 15 10.76 60.51 12.23
C GLU A 15 9.50 61.39 12.14
N GLY A 16 8.45 60.92 11.44
CA GLY A 16 7.19 61.66 11.36
C GLY A 16 6.46 61.75 12.70
N GLU A 17 6.62 60.79 13.60
CA GLU A 17 6.10 60.86 14.97
C GLU A 17 6.89 61.87 15.80
N ARG A 18 8.21 61.89 15.68
CA ARG A 18 9.08 62.89 16.30
C ARG A 18 8.73 64.32 15.89
N LEU A 19 8.35 64.50 14.62
CA LEU A 19 7.94 65.77 14.04
C LEU A 19 6.42 66.06 14.18
N ASN A 20 5.67 65.17 14.84
CA ASN A 20 4.23 65.27 15.08
C ASN A 20 3.39 65.49 13.81
N ILE A 21 3.74 64.79 12.72
CA ILE A 21 3.05 64.85 11.44
C ILE A 21 1.67 64.17 11.55
N THR A 22 0.61 64.79 11.00
CA THR A 22 -0.77 64.27 11.10
C THR A 22 -1.52 64.13 9.78
N CYS A 23 -0.83 64.27 8.64
CA CYS A 23 -1.43 64.18 7.31
C CYS A 23 -1.88 62.75 6.93
N GLN A 24 -2.67 62.65 5.86
CA GLN A 24 -3.29 61.39 5.42
C GLN A 24 -2.25 60.40 4.89
N GLU A 25 -1.26 60.89 4.16
CA GLU A 25 -0.17 60.12 3.57
C GLU A 25 0.66 59.45 4.67
N PHE A 26 0.97 60.21 5.72
CA PHE A 26 1.68 59.70 6.89
C PHE A 26 0.88 58.63 7.63
N LYS A 27 -0.43 58.85 7.83
CA LYS A 27 -1.32 57.82 8.39
C LYS A 27 -1.38 56.56 7.52
N ALA A 28 -1.36 56.71 6.20
CA ALA A 28 -1.35 55.59 5.26
C ALA A 28 -0.06 54.76 5.37
N ILE A 29 1.12 55.41 5.44
CA ILE A 29 2.41 54.74 5.63
C ILE A 29 2.44 54.00 6.97
N ARG A 30 2.03 54.66 8.07
CA ARG A 30 1.96 54.03 9.40
C ARG A 30 1.06 52.79 9.40
N ASN A 31 -0.13 52.90 8.81
CA ASN A 31 -1.07 51.78 8.73
C ASN A 31 -0.50 50.64 7.88
N ALA A 32 0.12 50.95 6.74
CA ALA A 32 0.76 49.95 5.89
C ALA A 32 1.88 49.21 6.64
N LEU A 33 2.77 49.93 7.32
CA LEU A 33 3.83 49.34 8.15
C LEU A 33 3.27 48.39 9.22
N ARG A 34 2.20 48.79 9.91
CA ARG A 34 1.53 47.96 10.92
C ARG A 34 0.98 46.68 10.29
N THR A 35 0.27 46.78 9.17
CA THR A 35 -0.30 45.62 8.47
C THR A 35 0.78 44.66 7.99
N THR A 36 1.88 45.18 7.41
CA THR A 36 3.00 44.38 6.94
C THR A 36 3.71 43.64 8.10
N ARG A 37 3.94 44.30 9.24
CA ARG A 37 4.49 43.63 10.45
C ARG A 37 3.57 42.54 10.99
N GLY A 38 2.26 42.80 11.01
CA GLY A 38 1.26 41.80 11.41
C GLY A 38 1.21 40.60 10.46
N TRP A 39 1.42 40.83 9.16
CA TRP A 39 1.57 39.77 8.16
C TRP A 39 2.84 38.95 8.40
N LEU A 40 4.02 39.57 8.54
CA LEU A 40 5.29 38.87 8.83
C LEU A 40 5.21 37.98 10.08
N THR A 41 4.50 38.43 11.10
CA THR A 41 4.29 37.65 12.34
C THR A 41 3.46 36.39 12.07
N ARG A 42 2.44 36.49 11.21
CA ARG A 42 1.62 35.33 10.80
C ARG A 42 2.37 34.38 9.88
N VAL A 43 3.22 34.89 9.00
CA VAL A 43 4.14 34.08 8.18
C VAL A 43 5.05 33.23 9.07
N LYS A 44 5.69 33.83 10.08
CA LYS A 44 6.53 33.08 11.02
C LYS A 44 5.76 32.01 11.81
N LYS A 45 4.48 32.28 12.12
CA LYS A 45 3.62 31.37 12.89
C LYS A 45 3.00 30.25 12.04
N CYS A 46 2.87 30.42 10.72
CA CYS A 46 2.14 29.45 9.90
C CYS A 46 2.87 28.12 9.74
N GLY A 47 4.18 28.06 10.01
CA GLY A 47 4.97 26.82 9.93
C GLY A 47 5.30 26.40 8.50
N ALA A 48 5.32 27.34 7.55
CA ALA A 48 5.60 27.05 6.14
C ALA A 48 6.99 26.44 5.91
N GLU A 49 7.98 26.79 6.73
CA GLU A 49 9.34 26.25 6.66
C GLU A 49 9.42 24.77 7.11
N SER A 50 8.54 24.35 8.02
CA SER A 50 8.49 22.98 8.54
C SER A 50 7.63 22.04 7.70
N GLY A 51 6.85 22.57 6.75
CA GLY A 51 5.89 21.79 5.96
C GLY A 51 4.58 21.46 6.70
N ASP A 52 4.40 21.97 7.93
CA ASP A 52 3.20 21.75 8.75
C ASP A 52 2.04 22.70 8.38
N ALA A 53 2.35 23.76 7.62
CA ALA A 53 1.37 24.74 7.20
C ALA A 53 0.34 24.15 6.22
N ALA A 54 -0.94 24.43 6.46
CA ALA A 54 -1.98 24.15 5.48
C ALA A 54 -1.77 25.01 4.22
N LEU A 55 -1.81 24.38 3.03
CA LEU A 55 -1.66 25.08 1.74
C LEU A 55 -2.68 26.22 1.55
N ALA A 56 -3.88 26.11 2.14
CA ALA A 56 -4.87 27.17 2.13
C ALA A 56 -4.37 28.43 2.88
N SER A 57 -3.79 28.24 4.06
CA SER A 57 -3.22 29.34 4.86
C SER A 57 -2.05 30.03 4.17
N ILE A 58 -1.19 29.27 3.47
CA ILE A 58 -0.10 29.85 2.67
C ILE A 58 -0.66 30.69 1.52
N LYS A 59 -1.67 30.18 0.79
CA LYS A 59 -2.35 30.91 -0.30
C LYS A 59 -2.98 32.21 0.19
N ASP A 60 -3.65 32.18 1.33
CA ASP A 60 -4.27 33.37 1.92
C ASP A 60 -3.22 34.43 2.25
N LEU A 61 -2.08 34.04 2.85
CA LEU A 61 -0.97 34.96 3.13
C LEU A 61 -0.38 35.57 1.85
N ILE A 62 -0.21 34.80 0.78
CA ILE A 62 0.27 35.33 -0.50
C ILE A 62 -0.73 36.31 -1.11
N ASN A 63 -2.02 35.97 -1.07
CA ASN A 63 -3.08 36.85 -1.56
C ASN A 63 -3.12 38.16 -0.79
N GLU A 64 -2.99 38.11 0.54
CA GLU A 64 -2.87 39.29 1.39
C GLU A 64 -1.66 40.14 1.01
N HIS A 65 -0.48 39.52 0.82
CA HIS A 65 0.73 40.23 0.40
C HIS A 65 0.54 40.97 -0.93
N ASN A 66 -0.14 40.36 -1.90
CA ASN A 66 -0.41 40.98 -3.21
C ASN A 66 -1.24 42.27 -3.11
N THR A 67 -1.94 42.48 -1.99
CA THR A 67 -2.67 43.73 -1.71
C THR A 67 -1.74 44.85 -1.23
N PHE A 68 -0.51 44.56 -0.80
CA PHE A 68 0.41 45.57 -0.29
C PHE A 68 0.94 46.47 -1.42
N LYS A 69 0.58 47.75 -1.36
CA LYS A 69 0.96 48.77 -2.35
C LYS A 69 2.01 49.78 -1.86
N ILE A 70 2.20 49.91 -0.55
CA ILE A 70 3.08 50.93 0.05
C ILE A 70 4.40 50.33 0.54
N VAL A 71 4.36 49.24 1.31
CA VAL A 71 5.53 48.58 1.90
C VAL A 71 5.82 47.24 1.19
N THR A 72 7.09 46.92 0.93
CA THR A 72 7.54 45.65 0.32
C THR A 72 8.10 44.69 1.35
N VAL A 73 7.76 43.42 1.16
CA VAL A 73 8.34 42.25 1.83
C VAL A 73 8.36 41.09 0.83
N ASP A 74 8.86 41.41 -0.38
CA ASP A 74 8.79 40.50 -1.53
C ASP A 74 9.61 39.22 -1.29
N GLU A 75 10.72 39.30 -0.53
CA GLU A 75 11.55 38.13 -0.17
C GLU A 75 10.78 37.08 0.64
N GLU A 76 10.04 37.48 1.68
CA GLU A 76 9.24 36.55 2.47
C GLU A 76 8.05 36.00 1.68
N ALA A 77 7.49 36.78 0.77
CA ALA A 77 6.42 36.33 -0.10
C ALA A 77 6.92 35.29 -1.12
N GLU A 78 8.13 35.46 -1.67
CA GLU A 78 8.78 34.49 -2.55
C GLU A 78 9.06 33.17 -1.81
N LYS A 79 9.53 33.22 -0.57
CA LYS A 79 9.71 32.01 0.27
C LYS A 79 8.39 31.26 0.48
N LEU A 80 7.30 31.99 0.74
CA LEU A 80 5.97 31.38 0.82
C LEU A 80 5.54 30.77 -0.53
N GLN A 81 5.82 31.44 -1.65
CA GLN A 81 5.51 30.89 -2.97
C GLN A 81 6.31 29.61 -3.26
N GLN A 82 7.58 29.55 -2.86
CA GLN A 82 8.39 28.34 -2.95
C GLN A 82 7.84 27.21 -2.09
N SER A 83 7.33 27.51 -0.89
CA SER A 83 6.65 26.51 -0.05
C SER A 83 5.36 25.95 -0.68
N MET A 84 4.74 26.67 -1.62
CA MET A 84 3.63 26.15 -2.42
C MET A 84 4.08 25.25 -3.58
N CYS A 85 5.34 25.33 -4.00
CA CYS A 85 5.93 24.49 -5.05
C CYS A 85 6.56 23.23 -4.43
N GLY A 86 5.80 22.57 -3.56
CA GLY A 86 6.27 21.42 -2.79
C GLY A 86 6.50 20.19 -3.67
N TYR A 87 7.76 19.78 -3.76
CA TYR A 87 8.15 18.49 -4.33
C TYR A 87 8.06 17.41 -3.25
N CYS A 88 8.40 16.17 -3.62
CA CYS A 88 8.50 15.05 -2.71
C CYS A 88 7.16 14.71 -2.01
N ILE A 89 7.19 13.70 -1.14
CA ILE A 89 6.07 13.33 -0.27
C ILE A 89 5.91 14.29 0.91
N CYS A 90 6.98 14.99 1.32
CA CYS A 90 6.97 15.96 2.42
C CYS A 90 6.46 17.34 2.02
N ARG A 91 6.24 17.60 0.72
CA ARG A 91 5.75 18.89 0.18
C ARG A 91 6.62 20.08 0.56
N LEU A 92 7.90 19.84 0.74
CA LEU A 92 8.92 20.86 0.96
C LEU A 92 9.58 21.28 -0.36
N PRO A 93 10.19 22.48 -0.41
CA PRO A 93 10.94 22.94 -1.58
C PRO A 93 12.18 22.07 -1.86
N TYR A 94 12.86 22.39 -2.97
CA TYR A 94 14.10 21.74 -3.35
C TYR A 94 15.19 21.99 -2.31
N GLU A 95 15.69 20.92 -1.69
CA GLU A 95 16.73 20.98 -0.66
C GLU A 95 17.64 19.74 -0.77
N GLY A 96 18.95 19.92 -0.84
CA GLY A 96 19.91 18.80 -0.87
C GLY A 96 19.77 17.85 -2.06
N PHE A 97 20.07 16.56 -1.85
CA PHE A 97 20.00 15.51 -2.87
C PHE A 97 18.55 15.08 -3.14
N MET A 98 18.14 15.16 -4.41
CA MET A 98 16.84 14.71 -4.88
C MET A 98 16.96 13.73 -6.05
N ILE A 99 16.01 12.79 -6.12
CA ILE A 99 15.91 11.76 -7.15
C ILE A 99 14.57 11.87 -7.89
N GLY A 100 14.61 11.82 -9.21
CA GLY A 100 13.43 11.87 -10.08
C GLY A 100 12.85 10.48 -10.32
N CYS A 101 11.53 10.34 -10.24
CA CYS A 101 10.84 9.09 -10.55
C CYS A 101 10.53 8.98 -12.05
N ASP A 102 11.00 7.92 -12.72
CA ASP A 102 10.71 7.63 -14.13
C ASP A 102 9.22 7.36 -14.43
N GLY A 103 8.44 7.03 -13.41
CA GLY A 103 7.02 6.69 -13.59
C GLY A 103 6.06 7.86 -13.52
N CYS A 104 6.40 8.91 -12.76
CA CYS A 104 5.51 10.06 -12.56
C CYS A 104 6.22 11.41 -12.67
N GLU A 105 7.51 11.41 -13.02
CA GLU A 105 8.31 12.62 -13.27
C GLU A 105 8.36 13.60 -12.07
N GLU A 106 8.06 13.10 -10.87
CA GLU A 106 8.10 13.88 -9.63
C GLU A 106 9.44 13.64 -8.92
N TRP A 107 9.93 14.69 -8.25
CA TRP A 107 11.19 14.70 -7.53
C TRP A 107 11.00 14.38 -6.06
N TYR A 108 11.94 13.64 -5.47
CA TYR A 108 11.88 13.20 -4.08
C TYR A 108 13.21 13.43 -3.39
N HIS A 109 13.20 13.93 -2.15
CA HIS A 109 14.39 13.96 -1.32
C HIS A 109 14.85 12.54 -1.03
N GLY A 110 16.15 12.26 -1.21
CA GLY A 110 16.72 10.95 -0.91
C GLY A 110 16.30 10.41 0.46
N PRO A 111 16.48 11.17 1.56
CA PRO A 111 16.06 10.75 2.90
C PRO A 111 14.58 10.42 3.03
N CYS A 112 13.70 11.16 2.36
CA CYS A 112 12.25 10.91 2.40
C CYS A 112 11.86 9.58 1.74
N VAL A 113 12.68 9.06 0.84
CA VAL A 113 12.44 7.78 0.17
C VAL A 113 13.46 6.70 0.57
N GLY A 114 14.25 6.95 1.62
CA GLY A 114 15.25 6.02 2.13
C GLY A 114 16.41 5.75 1.15
N MET A 115 16.72 6.72 0.28
CA MET A 115 17.76 6.62 -0.73
C MET A 115 18.94 7.55 -0.38
N THR A 116 20.14 7.01 -0.39
CA THR A 116 21.39 7.78 -0.32
C THR A 116 21.92 8.12 -1.71
N GLU A 117 22.77 9.13 -1.82
CA GLU A 117 23.36 9.55 -3.10
C GLU A 117 24.19 8.41 -3.73
N GLU A 118 24.93 7.65 -2.91
CA GLU A 118 25.73 6.51 -3.36
C GLU A 118 24.87 5.33 -3.81
N GLN A 119 23.68 5.16 -3.22
CA GLN A 119 22.72 4.15 -3.68
C GLN A 119 22.08 4.58 -4.99
N ALA A 120 21.64 5.83 -5.10
CA ALA A 120 21.02 6.37 -6.30
C ALA A 120 21.95 6.28 -7.51
N ALA A 121 23.25 6.54 -7.33
CA ALA A 121 24.25 6.42 -8.38
C ALA A 121 24.41 5.00 -8.96
N LYS A 122 23.91 3.96 -8.27
CA LYS A 122 23.95 2.57 -8.74
C LYS A 122 22.76 2.19 -9.61
N PHE A 123 21.73 3.03 -9.70
CA PHE A 123 20.50 2.74 -10.43
C PHE A 123 20.30 3.73 -11.57
N ASP A 124 20.14 3.22 -12.79
CA ASP A 124 19.83 4.06 -13.96
C ASP A 124 18.40 4.61 -13.94
N LYS A 125 17.50 3.96 -13.19
CA LYS A 125 16.07 4.28 -13.12
C LYS A 125 15.56 4.16 -11.69
N TYR A 126 14.74 5.11 -11.29
CA TYR A 126 14.08 5.13 -9.99
C TYR A 126 12.56 5.15 -10.14
N VAL A 127 11.89 4.27 -9.39
CA VAL A 127 10.42 4.22 -9.33
C VAL A 127 9.99 4.44 -7.89
N CYS A 128 9.24 5.52 -7.66
CA CYS A 128 8.79 5.87 -6.31
C CYS A 128 7.75 4.88 -5.77
N VAL A 129 7.57 4.92 -4.44
CA VAL A 129 6.63 4.06 -3.70
C VAL A 129 5.21 4.14 -4.27
N ARG A 130 4.77 5.34 -4.66
CA ARG A 130 3.45 5.56 -5.27
C ARG A 130 3.30 4.77 -6.58
N CYS A 131 4.27 4.91 -7.51
CA CYS A 131 4.21 4.23 -8.79
C CYS A 131 4.32 2.70 -8.64
N SER A 132 5.21 2.23 -7.75
CA SER A 132 5.32 0.81 -7.44
C SER A 132 4.00 0.23 -6.89
N THR A 133 3.39 0.92 -5.92
CA THR A 133 2.11 0.50 -5.33
C THR A 133 0.97 0.51 -6.35
N LEU A 134 0.87 1.55 -7.18
CA LEU A 134 -0.15 1.64 -8.23
C LEU A 134 -0.03 0.51 -9.25
N ARG A 135 1.20 0.11 -9.58
CA ARG A 135 1.44 -1.02 -10.47
C ARG A 135 0.91 -2.32 -9.86
N ILE A 136 1.29 -2.62 -8.62
CA ILE A 136 0.84 -3.82 -7.90
C ILE A 136 -0.69 -3.83 -7.78
N LEU A 137 -1.29 -2.69 -7.42
CA LEU A 137 -2.74 -2.58 -7.31
C LEU A 137 -3.45 -2.87 -8.64
N LYS A 138 -2.95 -2.34 -9.76
CA LYS A 138 -3.50 -2.62 -11.09
C LYS A 138 -3.44 -4.10 -11.44
N GLU A 139 -2.29 -4.74 -11.22
CA GLU A 139 -2.09 -6.17 -11.47
C GLU A 139 -3.05 -7.03 -10.62
N ASN A 140 -3.17 -6.73 -9.32
CA ASN A 140 -4.06 -7.44 -8.42
C ASN A 140 -5.54 -7.23 -8.77
N THR A 141 -5.91 -5.99 -9.12
CA THR A 141 -7.29 -5.66 -9.50
C THR A 141 -7.75 -6.45 -10.73
N ALA A 142 -6.87 -6.64 -11.72
CA ALA A 142 -7.18 -7.46 -12.89
C ALA A 142 -7.44 -8.93 -12.50
N THR A 143 -6.60 -9.49 -11.63
CA THR A 143 -6.76 -10.87 -11.13
C THR A 143 -8.04 -11.05 -10.32
N VAL A 144 -8.36 -10.08 -9.44
CA VAL A 144 -9.60 -10.09 -8.67
C VAL A 144 -10.81 -9.96 -9.60
N ALA A 145 -10.76 -9.04 -10.57
CA ALA A 145 -11.86 -8.84 -11.52
C ALA A 145 -12.13 -10.09 -12.37
N THR A 146 -11.10 -10.78 -12.83
CA THR A 146 -11.26 -12.04 -13.59
C THR A 146 -11.83 -13.16 -12.73
N THR A 147 -11.36 -13.28 -11.49
CA THR A 147 -11.88 -14.25 -10.52
C THR A 147 -13.34 -13.96 -10.21
N LEU A 148 -13.70 -12.71 -9.91
CA LEU A 148 -15.09 -12.30 -9.70
C LEU A 148 -15.94 -12.63 -10.91
N LYS A 149 -15.56 -12.20 -12.11
CA LYS A 149 -16.30 -12.50 -13.36
C LYS A 149 -16.50 -14.00 -13.61
N LYS A 150 -15.56 -14.85 -13.18
CA LYS A 150 -15.68 -16.31 -13.30
C LYS A 150 -16.77 -16.86 -12.39
N TRP A 151 -16.87 -16.38 -11.15
CA TRP A 151 -17.76 -16.94 -10.13
C TRP A 151 -19.11 -16.22 -10.03
N THR A 152 -19.21 -14.96 -10.45
CA THR A 152 -20.46 -14.19 -10.38
C THR A 152 -21.31 -14.29 -11.64
N SER A 153 -20.72 -14.53 -12.81
CA SER A 153 -21.49 -14.73 -14.04
C SER A 153 -22.02 -16.16 -14.13
N ALA A 154 -23.34 -16.31 -14.21
CA ALA A 154 -23.99 -17.62 -14.35
C ALA A 154 -23.42 -18.45 -15.52
N LYS A 155 -23.16 -17.80 -16.67
CA LYS A 155 -22.57 -18.45 -17.85
C LYS A 155 -21.15 -18.96 -17.58
N ASN A 156 -20.30 -18.12 -16.99
CA ASN A 156 -18.91 -18.49 -16.71
C ASN A 156 -18.82 -19.56 -15.63
N LEU A 157 -19.67 -19.47 -14.61
CA LEU A 157 -19.76 -20.43 -13.54
C LEU A 157 -20.21 -21.81 -14.04
N ALA A 158 -21.25 -21.86 -14.88
CA ALA A 158 -21.71 -23.09 -15.51
C ALA A 158 -20.60 -23.74 -16.36
N ARG A 159 -19.92 -22.93 -17.20
CA ARG A 159 -18.77 -23.41 -17.99
C ARG A 159 -17.65 -23.95 -17.10
N ALA A 160 -17.31 -23.26 -16.03
CA ALA A 160 -16.26 -23.69 -15.10
C ALA A 160 -16.60 -25.03 -14.44
N ARG A 161 -17.85 -25.21 -13.99
CA ARG A 161 -18.33 -26.47 -13.41
C ARG A 161 -18.27 -27.63 -14.42
N THR A 162 -18.69 -27.41 -15.66
CA THR A 162 -18.63 -28.43 -16.71
C THR A 162 -17.19 -28.86 -17.00
N LEU A 163 -16.26 -27.91 -17.12
CA LEU A 163 -14.84 -28.21 -17.34
C LEU A 163 -14.23 -29.01 -16.18
N ASP A 164 -14.63 -28.69 -14.95
CA ASP A 164 -14.15 -29.37 -13.76
C ASP A 164 -14.68 -30.81 -13.69
N SER A 165 -15.99 -31.01 -13.95
CA SER A 165 -16.60 -32.33 -14.08
C SER A 165 -15.90 -33.18 -15.16
N GLN A 166 -15.61 -32.60 -16.34
CA GLN A 166 -14.85 -33.29 -17.38
C GLN A 166 -13.42 -33.64 -16.96
N ARG A 167 -12.75 -32.75 -16.22
CA ARG A 167 -11.41 -33.00 -15.68
C ARG A 167 -11.43 -34.17 -14.70
N TYR A 168 -12.38 -34.22 -13.77
CA TYR A 168 -12.55 -35.36 -12.87
C TYR A 168 -12.88 -36.65 -13.63
N GLY A 169 -13.78 -36.60 -14.62
CA GLY A 169 -14.08 -37.75 -15.46
C GLY A 169 -12.85 -38.29 -16.20
N ARG A 170 -11.95 -37.42 -16.67
CA ARG A 170 -10.67 -37.84 -17.27
C ARG A 170 -9.75 -38.52 -16.24
N LYS A 171 -9.62 -37.94 -15.04
CA LYS A 171 -8.83 -38.52 -13.94
C LYS A 171 -9.39 -39.88 -13.51
N PHE A 172 -10.71 -40.00 -13.40
CA PHE A 172 -11.38 -41.25 -13.03
C PHE A 172 -11.08 -42.37 -14.04
N ARG A 173 -11.28 -42.11 -15.34
CA ARG A 173 -10.95 -43.07 -16.39
C ARG A 173 -9.46 -43.45 -16.42
N GLN A 174 -8.58 -42.54 -16.04
CA GLN A 174 -7.16 -42.85 -15.90
C GLN A 174 -6.92 -43.84 -14.75
N CYS A 175 -7.47 -43.56 -13.56
CA CYS A 175 -7.39 -44.48 -12.43
C CYS A 175 -7.99 -45.86 -12.75
N GLU A 176 -9.12 -45.94 -13.45
CA GLU A 176 -9.71 -47.21 -13.87
C GLU A 176 -8.75 -48.03 -14.75
N ARG A 177 -8.08 -47.39 -15.71
CA ARG A 177 -7.06 -48.06 -16.54
C ARG A 177 -5.88 -48.54 -15.70
N ASP A 178 -5.42 -47.74 -14.75
CA ASP A 178 -4.28 -48.08 -13.91
C ASP A 178 -4.63 -49.23 -12.94
N ILE A 179 -5.87 -49.26 -12.43
CA ILE A 179 -6.40 -50.39 -11.65
C ILE A 179 -6.47 -51.65 -12.52
N ALA A 180 -6.97 -51.57 -13.75
CA ALA A 180 -7.06 -52.72 -14.65
C ALA A 180 -5.68 -53.33 -14.94
N LYS A 181 -4.68 -52.50 -15.25
CA LYS A 181 -3.28 -52.93 -15.43
C LYS A 181 -2.69 -53.56 -14.17
N SER A 182 -3.00 -52.99 -13.01
CA SER A 182 -2.55 -53.54 -11.73
C SER A 182 -3.15 -54.92 -11.47
N LYS A 183 -4.45 -55.11 -11.76
CA LYS A 183 -5.13 -56.43 -11.66
C LYS A 183 -4.52 -57.47 -12.60
N GLU A 184 -4.24 -57.10 -13.85
CA GLU A 184 -3.58 -57.99 -14.80
C GLU A 184 -2.19 -58.40 -14.31
N THR A 185 -1.44 -57.44 -13.78
CA THR A 185 -0.11 -57.67 -13.18
C THR A 185 -0.20 -58.64 -12.01
N ILE A 186 -1.17 -58.45 -11.11
CA ILE A 186 -1.42 -59.37 -9.97
C ILE A 186 -1.72 -60.78 -10.49
N ALA A 187 -2.64 -60.93 -11.45
CA ALA A 187 -3.00 -62.23 -12.02
C ALA A 187 -1.80 -62.94 -12.66
N LYS A 188 -0.92 -62.19 -13.34
CA LYS A 188 0.34 -62.72 -13.89
C LYS A 188 1.24 -63.27 -12.79
N TYR A 189 1.46 -62.53 -11.71
CA TYR A 189 2.27 -62.97 -10.58
C TYR A 189 1.63 -64.15 -9.82
N GLU A 190 0.32 -64.18 -9.67
CA GLU A 190 -0.42 -65.32 -9.10
C GLU A 190 -0.25 -66.59 -9.96
N GLY A 191 -0.30 -66.46 -11.28
CA GLY A 191 -0.03 -67.55 -12.22
C GLY A 191 1.41 -68.07 -12.10
N MET A 192 2.39 -67.17 -12.04
CA MET A 192 3.80 -67.54 -11.78
C MET A 192 3.96 -68.26 -10.44
N ARG A 193 3.27 -67.80 -9.38
CA ARG A 193 3.28 -68.47 -8.08
C ARG A 193 2.71 -69.88 -8.19
N LYS A 194 1.56 -70.08 -8.85
CA LYS A 194 0.98 -71.42 -9.08
C LYS A 194 1.88 -72.33 -9.90
N GLY A 195 2.63 -71.80 -10.86
CA GLY A 195 3.61 -72.56 -11.64
C GLY A 195 4.90 -72.93 -10.87
N HIS A 196 5.22 -72.22 -9.79
CA HIS A 196 6.39 -72.47 -8.95
C HIS A 196 6.08 -73.30 -7.69
N VAL A 197 4.80 -73.62 -7.41
CA VAL A 197 4.43 -74.61 -6.38
C VAL A 197 4.32 -75.99 -7.02
N GLY A 198 5.47 -76.43 -7.53
CA GLY A 198 5.84 -77.83 -7.71
C GLY A 198 7.07 -78.11 -6.85
N TYR A 199 6.99 -77.75 -5.57
CA TYR A 199 7.90 -78.28 -4.55
C TYR A 199 7.02 -78.78 -3.41
N ASP A 200 7.23 -80.04 -3.07
CA ASP A 200 6.41 -80.84 -2.18
C ASP A 200 6.06 -80.12 -0.88
N ALA A 201 4.76 -80.14 -0.57
CA ALA A 201 4.28 -80.00 0.81
C ALA A 201 4.66 -81.27 1.60
N ALA A 202 5.95 -81.54 1.78
CA ALA A 202 6.43 -82.66 2.56
C ALA A 202 7.89 -82.51 3.05
N ILE A 203 8.34 -81.31 3.40
CA ILE A 203 9.45 -81.18 4.36
C ILE A 203 9.08 -80.06 5.33
N VAL A 204 8.57 -80.45 6.49
CA VAL A 204 8.69 -79.61 7.69
C VAL A 204 10.19 -79.52 7.97
N PRO A 205 10.85 -78.36 7.82
CA PRO A 205 12.24 -78.26 8.24
C PRO A 205 12.28 -78.49 9.76
N PRO A 206 13.24 -79.28 10.27
CA PRO A 206 13.32 -79.57 11.68
C PRO A 206 13.51 -78.26 12.45
N VAL A 207 12.79 -78.17 13.57
CA VAL A 207 13.00 -77.16 14.60
C VAL A 207 14.50 -77.08 14.89
N LEU A 208 15.13 -75.97 14.49
CA LEU A 208 16.42 -75.57 15.01
C LEU A 208 16.21 -74.34 15.88
N SER A 209 16.14 -74.63 17.17
CA SER A 209 16.41 -73.73 18.27
C SER A 209 17.70 -72.92 18.04
N GLY A 210 17.62 -71.60 18.20
CA GLY A 210 18.76 -70.83 18.73
C GLY A 210 19.19 -69.59 17.93
N SER A 211 19.08 -68.45 18.61
CA SER A 211 19.94 -67.25 18.53
C SER A 211 19.55 -66.12 17.56
N THR A 212 18.77 -65.19 18.13
CA THR A 212 18.97 -63.72 18.15
C THR A 212 19.66 -63.06 16.96
N VAL A 213 18.92 -62.25 16.20
CA VAL A 213 19.43 -60.95 15.72
C VAL A 213 18.29 -59.94 15.62
N ALA A 214 18.65 -58.70 15.94
CA ALA A 214 17.82 -57.56 16.31
C ALA A 214 16.82 -57.07 15.26
N ALA A 215 15.70 -56.53 15.75
CA ALA A 215 14.78 -55.69 14.99
C ALA A 215 15.43 -54.35 14.62
N PRO A 216 15.22 -53.84 13.40
CA PRO A 216 15.29 -52.41 13.13
C PRO A 216 13.89 -51.83 12.85
N GLU A 217 13.52 -50.96 13.79
CA GLU A 217 12.76 -49.71 13.69
C GLU A 217 11.73 -49.49 12.58
N GLN A 218 10.52 -49.15 13.04
CA GLN A 218 9.46 -48.54 12.27
C GLN A 218 9.86 -47.15 11.78
N PRO A 219 9.53 -46.74 10.54
CA PRO A 219 9.47 -45.33 10.21
C PRO A 219 8.18 -44.75 10.80
N GLN A 220 8.32 -44.00 11.88
CA GLN A 220 7.35 -42.97 12.24
C GLN A 220 7.48 -41.82 11.24
N SER A 221 6.38 -41.46 10.58
CA SER A 221 6.22 -40.11 10.06
C SER A 221 4.78 -39.66 10.26
N ASN A 222 4.68 -38.60 11.06
CA ASN A 222 3.51 -37.91 11.51
C ASN A 222 2.73 -37.22 10.37
N ASP A 223 1.58 -36.68 10.78
CA ASP A 223 0.75 -35.66 10.10
C ASP A 223 -0.48 -36.15 9.32
N VAL A 224 -1.46 -36.67 10.08
CA VAL A 224 -2.88 -36.57 9.71
C VAL A 224 -3.37 -35.18 10.13
N VAL A 225 -3.33 -34.22 9.22
CA VAL A 225 -4.10 -32.97 9.35
C VAL A 225 -5.50 -33.24 8.81
N SER A 226 -6.43 -33.57 9.72
CA SER A 226 -7.85 -33.64 9.42
C SER A 226 -8.37 -32.23 9.09
N ALA A 227 -8.57 -31.93 7.81
CA ALA A 227 -9.36 -30.78 7.39
C ALA A 227 -10.84 -31.15 7.41
N SER A 228 -11.49 -30.94 8.55
CA SER A 228 -12.95 -30.97 8.68
C SER A 228 -13.56 -29.78 7.93
N ALA A 229 -14.50 -30.06 7.03
CA ALA A 229 -15.29 -29.07 6.31
C ALA A 229 -16.18 -28.25 7.28
N PRO A 230 -16.39 -26.95 7.03
CA PRO A 230 -17.35 -26.18 7.82
C PRO A 230 -18.79 -26.55 7.44
N ALA A 231 -19.55 -26.98 8.45
CA ALA A 231 -20.99 -27.15 8.37
C ALA A 231 -21.65 -25.77 8.18
N ASN A 232 -22.44 -25.67 7.12
CA ASN A 232 -23.27 -24.52 6.80
C ASN A 232 -24.50 -24.56 7.71
N THR A 233 -24.64 -23.62 8.66
CA THR A 233 -25.86 -23.46 9.45
C THR A 233 -26.51 -22.14 9.09
N THR A 234 -27.64 -22.24 8.41
CA THR A 234 -28.59 -21.15 8.16
C THR A 234 -29.21 -20.71 9.49
N ALA A 235 -29.00 -19.45 9.88
CA ALA A 235 -29.78 -18.79 10.91
C ALA A 235 -30.37 -17.50 10.31
N SER A 236 -31.68 -17.54 10.11
CA SER A 236 -32.52 -16.39 9.76
C SER A 236 -32.49 -15.36 10.89
N ALA A 237 -32.21 -14.10 10.57
CA ALA A 237 -32.41 -12.98 11.47
C ALA A 237 -33.57 -12.13 10.96
N GLU A 238 -34.64 -12.06 11.76
CA GLU A 238 -35.72 -11.06 11.61
C GLU A 238 -35.28 -9.71 12.19
N PRO A 239 -35.85 -8.58 11.72
CA PRO A 239 -35.43 -7.25 12.13
C PRO A 239 -36.10 -6.80 13.44
N VAL A 240 -35.28 -6.31 14.38
CA VAL A 240 -35.76 -5.65 15.61
C VAL A 240 -36.15 -4.20 15.28
N VAL A 241 -37.45 -3.91 15.42
CA VAL A 241 -38.06 -2.59 15.32
C VAL A 241 -37.71 -1.77 16.57
N ALA A 242 -36.99 -0.66 16.40
CA ALA A 242 -36.79 0.35 17.43
C ALA A 242 -38.03 1.25 17.53
N LYS A 243 -38.75 1.19 18.67
CA LYS A 243 -39.78 2.16 19.03
C LYS A 243 -39.13 3.43 19.57
N SER A 244 -39.50 4.56 19.00
CA SER A 244 -39.26 5.89 19.55
C SER A 244 -40.31 6.22 20.60
N GLU A 245 -39.87 6.46 21.84
CA GLU A 245 -40.71 7.05 22.88
C GLU A 245 -40.57 8.57 22.83
N LYS A 246 -41.71 9.23 22.59
CA LYS A 246 -41.90 10.66 22.83
C LYS A 246 -42.09 10.86 24.34
N GLY A 247 -41.24 11.69 24.95
CA GLY A 247 -41.43 12.21 26.30
C GLY A 247 -41.34 13.72 26.26
N SER A 248 -42.51 14.37 26.41
CA SER A 248 -42.69 15.79 26.67
C SER A 248 -42.37 16.07 28.13
N PHE A 249 -41.55 17.09 28.42
CA PHE A 249 -41.74 18.13 29.43
C PHE A 249 -40.61 19.17 29.33
#